data_AF-A0A3C1ZF60-F1
#
_entry.id   AF-A0A3C1ZF60-F1
#
_cell.length_a   1.000
_cell.length_b   1.000
_cell.length_c   1.000
_cell.angle_alpha   90.00
_cell.angle_beta   90.00
_cell.angle_gamma   90.00
#
_symmetry.space_group_name_H-M   'P 1'
#
loop_
_entity.id
_entity.type
_entity.pdbx_description
1 polymer ?
#
loop_
_entity_poly.entity_id
_entity_poly.type
_entity_poly.pdbx_seq_one_letter_code
_entity_poly.pdbx_strand_id
1 'polypeptide(L)'
;MDRIISWLTGYDKESLQRHIKGKSDLETFFTQAPRINPNATKITGLICGYRVEEIEDKIEREIRYLDKLIDELAKGRSMEKILRS
;
A
#
# COMPACT_ATOMS: atom_id res chain seq x y z
N MET A 1 -9.60 2.86 -5.56
CA MET A 1 -8.91 1.90 -4.68
C MET A 1 -7.84 1.15 -5.46
N ASP A 2 -8.20 0.43 -6.53
CA ASP A 2 -7.28 -0.35 -7.37
C ASP A 2 -6.06 0.43 -7.83
N ARG A 3 -6.23 1.69 -8.23
CA ARG A 3 -5.11 2.57 -8.63
C ARG A 3 -4.05 2.75 -7.53
N ILE A 4 -4.46 2.87 -6.28
CA ILE A 4 -3.54 3.00 -5.13
C ILE A 4 -2.79 1.70 -4.92
N ILE A 5 -3.51 0.57 -4.97
CA ILE A 5 -2.93 -0.76 -4.76
C ILE A 5 -1.92 -1.06 -5.88
N SER A 6 -2.30 -0.87 -7.15
CA SER A 6 -1.41 -1.03 -8.29
C SER A 6 -0.21 -0.09 -8.22
N TRP A 7 -0.41 1.17 -7.84
CA TRP A 7 0.69 2.10 -7.67
C TRP A 7 1.66 1.64 -6.58
N LEU A 8 1.17 1.13 -5.44
CA LEU A 8 2.00 0.71 -4.31
C LEU A 8 2.76 -0.60 -4.58
N THR A 9 2.07 -1.60 -5.15
CA THR A 9 2.56 -2.99 -5.24
C THR A 9 3.11 -3.38 -6.61
N GLY A 10 2.80 -2.59 -7.65
CA GLY A 10 3.11 -2.93 -9.03
C GLY A 10 2.19 -3.99 -9.65
N TYR A 11 1.14 -4.42 -8.94
CA TYR A 11 0.18 -5.37 -9.52
C TYR A 11 -0.64 -4.75 -10.66
N ASP A 12 -0.80 -5.53 -11.72
CA ASP A 12 -1.82 -5.30 -12.72
C ASP A 12 -3.20 -5.79 -12.26
N LYS A 13 -4.22 -5.46 -13.05
CA LYS A 13 -5.61 -5.81 -12.75
C LYS A 13 -5.82 -7.32 -12.61
N GLU A 14 -5.18 -8.13 -13.44
CA GLU A 14 -5.35 -9.59 -13.43
C GLU A 14 -4.75 -10.22 -12.18
N SER A 15 -3.57 -9.77 -11.78
CA SER A 15 -2.88 -10.21 -10.56
C SER A 15 -3.68 -9.84 -9.32
N LEU A 16 -4.21 -8.61 -9.25
CA LEU A 16 -5.10 -8.20 -8.15
C LEU A 16 -6.34 -9.10 -8.07
N GLN A 17 -6.98 -9.38 -9.21
CA GLN A 17 -8.15 -10.25 -9.24
C GLN A 17 -7.83 -11.69 -8.81
N ARG A 18 -6.63 -12.20 -9.12
CA ARG A 18 -6.17 -13.51 -8.63
C ARG A 18 -6.07 -13.54 -7.11
N HIS A 19 -5.47 -12.52 -6.50
CA HIS A 19 -5.38 -12.44 -5.03
C HIS A 19 -6.74 -12.28 -4.35
N ILE A 20 -7.65 -11.50 -4.93
CA ILE A 20 -9.02 -11.33 -4.41
C ILE A 20 -9.78 -12.66 -4.46
N LYS A 21 -9.75 -13.37 -5.60
CA LYS A 21 -10.43 -14.67 -5.75
C LYS A 21 -9.80 -15.75 -4.90
N GLY A 22 -8.46 -15.76 -4.81
CA GLY A 22 -7.69 -16.69 -4.00
C GLY A 22 -7.76 -16.42 -2.50
N LYS A 23 -8.33 -15.27 -2.07
CA LYS A 23 -8.38 -14.81 -0.67
C LYS A 23 -7.01 -14.87 0.00
N SER A 24 -5.97 -14.41 -0.70
CA SER A 24 -4.62 -14.35 -0.14
C SER A 24 -4.62 -13.51 1.14
N ASP A 25 -3.88 -13.97 2.16
CA ASP A 25 -3.56 -13.13 3.30
C ASP A 25 -2.64 -11.97 2.89
N LEU A 26 -2.53 -10.96 3.78
CA LEU A 26 -1.76 -9.75 3.50
C LEU A 26 -0.26 -10.04 3.34
N GLU A 27 0.28 -10.96 4.13
CA GLU A 27 1.69 -11.32 4.06
C GLU A 27 2.05 -11.90 2.69
N THR A 28 1.26 -12.86 2.21
CA THR A 28 1.39 -13.46 0.87
C THR A 28 1.19 -12.40 -0.22
N PHE A 29 0.19 -11.53 -0.06
CA PHE A 29 -0.11 -10.46 -1.00
C PHE A 29 1.07 -9.49 -1.17
N PHE A 30 1.71 -9.07 -0.07
CA PHE A 30 2.86 -8.15 -0.16
C PHE A 30 4.15 -8.88 -0.56
N THR A 31 4.35 -10.12 -0.12
CA THR A 31 5.51 -10.93 -0.50
C THR A 31 5.53 -11.24 -2.01
N GLN A 32 4.37 -11.42 -2.64
CA GLN A 32 4.25 -11.67 -4.07
C GLN A 32 4.12 -10.39 -4.91
N ALA A 33 4.18 -9.21 -4.29
CA ALA A 33 4.09 -7.94 -5.01
C ALA A 33 5.26 -7.83 -6.01
N PRO A 34 4.99 -7.58 -7.32
CA PRO A 34 6.03 -7.55 -8.34
C PRO A 34 7.14 -6.55 -8.03
N ARG A 35 6.74 -5.36 -7.55
CA ARG A 35 7.67 -4.32 -7.12
C ARG A 35 6.94 -3.27 -6.30
N ILE A 36 7.33 -3.14 -5.03
CA ILE A 36 6.88 -2.02 -4.22
C ILE A 36 7.43 -0.71 -4.80
N ASN A 37 6.56 0.29 -4.91
CA ASN A 37 6.91 1.57 -5.51
C ASN A 37 8.07 2.22 -4.76
N PRO A 38 9.14 2.68 -5.44
CA PRO A 38 10.22 3.39 -4.76
C PRO A 38 9.78 4.67 -4.06
N ASN A 39 8.69 5.31 -4.52
CA ASN A 39 8.10 6.46 -3.84
C ASN A 39 7.34 6.09 -2.55
N ALA A 40 7.11 4.80 -2.26
CA ALA A 40 6.45 4.37 -1.03
C ALA A 40 7.26 4.76 0.22
N THR A 41 8.58 4.91 0.11
CA THR A 41 9.44 5.41 1.19
C THR A 41 9.14 6.86 1.59
N LYS A 42 8.42 7.62 0.75
CA LYS A 42 7.94 8.98 1.05
C LYS A 42 6.65 8.97 1.87
N ILE A 43 6.06 7.81 2.14
CA ILE A 43 4.87 7.67 2.98
C ILE A 43 5.34 7.69 4.43
N THR A 44 5.13 8.82 5.09
CA THR A 44 5.56 9.06 6.46
C THR A 44 4.41 9.53 7.34
N GLY A 45 4.64 9.48 8.64
CA GLY A 45 3.74 9.98 9.67
C GLY A 45 2.92 8.89 10.34
N LEU A 46 1.91 9.32 11.11
CA LEU A 46 1.13 8.44 11.97
C LEU A 46 0.02 7.72 11.20
N ILE A 47 -0.11 6.42 11.43
CA ILE A 47 -1.27 5.58 11.07
C ILE A 47 -1.57 4.63 12.24
N CYS A 48 -2.83 4.53 12.63
CA CYS A 48 -3.26 3.66 13.73
C CYS A 48 -2.45 3.82 15.05
N GLY A 49 -1.87 4.99 15.31
CA GLY A 49 -1.06 5.27 16.51
C GLY A 49 0.44 5.01 16.37
N TYR A 50 0.92 4.51 15.23
CA TYR A 50 2.32 4.20 14.97
C TYR A 50 2.89 5.06 13.84
N ARG A 51 4.19 5.39 13.89
CA ARG A 51 4.89 6.08 12.79
C ARG A 51 5.37 5.05 11.78
N VAL A 52 4.91 5.15 10.54
CA VAL A 52 5.14 4.11 9.53
C VAL A 52 6.62 3.92 9.22
N GLU A 53 7.39 5.00 9.20
CA GLU A 53 8.83 4.96 8.94
C GLU A 53 9.65 4.29 10.06
N GLU A 54 9.09 4.11 11.26
CA GLU A 54 9.75 3.48 12.40
C GLU A 54 9.48 1.98 12.47
N ILE A 55 8.62 1.45 11.59
CA ILE A 55 8.32 0.02 11.54
C ILE A 55 9.51 -0.71 10.92
N GLU A 56 10.11 -1.61 11.71
CA GLU A 56 11.28 -2.40 11.32
C GLU A 56 10.91 -3.54 10.36
N ASP A 57 9.81 -4.25 10.65
CA ASP A 57 9.35 -5.31 9.78
C ASP A 57 8.90 -4.76 8.43
N LYS A 58 9.51 -5.29 7.37
CA LYS A 58 9.30 -4.78 6.02
C LYS A 58 7.86 -4.98 5.55
N ILE A 59 7.28 -6.16 5.80
CA ILE A 59 5.94 -6.50 5.33
C ILE A 59 4.90 -5.72 6.12
N GLU A 60 5.04 -5.64 7.44
CA GLU A 60 4.18 -4.83 8.30
C GLU A 60 4.21 -3.36 7.85
N ARG A 61 5.41 -2.81 7.56
CA ARG A 61 5.54 -1.44 7.06
C ARG A 61 4.82 -1.24 5.73
N GLU A 62 4.93 -2.19 4.81
CA GLU A 62 4.26 -2.14 3.50
C GLU A 62 2.73 -2.22 3.62
N ILE A 63 2.23 -3.04 4.54
CA ILE A 63 0.80 -3.08 4.91
C ILE A 63 0.37 -1.71 5.45
N ARG A 64 1.16 -1.10 6.34
CA ARG A 64 0.84 0.23 6.90
C ARG A 64 0.94 1.36 5.88
N TYR A 65 1.76 1.23 4.85
CA TYR A 65 1.72 2.15 3.71
C TYR A 65 0.35 2.11 3.03
N LEU A 66 -0.21 0.93 2.78
CA LEU A 66 -1.54 0.81 2.18
C LEU A 66 -2.61 1.42 3.08
N ASP A 67 -2.63 1.09 4.38
CA ASP A 67 -3.55 1.69 5.35
C ASP A 67 -3.50 3.22 5.30
N LYS A 68 -2.29 3.79 5.26
CA LYS A 68 -2.08 5.24 5.20
C LYS A 68 -2.64 5.86 3.92
N LEU A 69 -2.42 5.24 2.77
CA LEU A 69 -2.92 5.76 1.48
C LEU A 69 -4.46 5.70 1.42
N ILE A 70 -5.07 4.66 2.00
CA ILE A 70 -6.52 4.54 2.11
C ILE A 70 -7.11 5.55 3.11
N ASP A 71 -6.45 5.76 4.26
CA ASP A 71 -6.82 6.80 5.23
C ASP A 71 -6.79 8.21 4.60
N GLU A 72 -5.75 8.50 3.81
CA GLU A 72 -5.66 9.77 3.08
C GLU A 72 -6.76 9.94 2.03
N LEU A 73 -7.12 8.86 1.33
CA LEU A 73 -8.25 8.85 0.40
C LEU A 73 -9.57 9.10 1.12
N ALA A 74 -9.81 8.42 2.25
CA ALA A 74 -11.01 8.59 3.06
C ALA A 74 -11.13 10.02 3.62
N LYS A 75 -10.00 10.66 3.90
CA LYS A 75 -9.90 12.08 4.29
C LYS A 75 -10.06 13.07 3.13
N GLY A 76 -10.35 12.59 1.92
CA GLY A 76 -10.61 13.43 0.75
C GLY A 76 -9.37 14.04 0.11
N ARG A 77 -8.16 13.50 0.35
CA ARG A 77 -6.96 13.96 -0.38
C ARG A 77 -7.06 13.57 -1.86
N SER A 78 -6.51 14.42 -2.73
CA SER A 78 -6.45 14.14 -4.16
C SER A 78 -5.52 12.97 -4.46
N MET A 79 -5.82 12.22 -5.53
CA MET A 79 -5.01 11.07 -5.95
C MET A 79 -3.55 11.46 -6.23
N GLU A 80 -3.31 12.62 -6.86
CA GLU A 80 -1.96 13.15 -7.10
C GLU A 80 -1.15 13.28 -5.79
N LYS A 81 -1.75 13.90 -4.77
CA LYS A 81 -1.14 14.02 -3.45
C LYS A 81 -0.90 12.64 -2.82
N ILE A 82 -1.88 11.73 -2.88
CA ILE A 82 -1.77 10.38 -2.30
C ILE A 82 -0.63 9.59 -2.95
N LEU A 83 -0.55 9.58 -4.28
CA LEU A 83 0.46 8.84 -5.05
C LEU A 83 1.83 9.52 -5.07
N ARG A 84 1.99 10.67 -4.39
CA ARG A 84 3.27 11.40 -4.28
C ARG A 84 3.93 11.60 -5.67
N SER A 85 3.10 11.84 -6.69
CA SER A 85 3.46 11.94 -8.12
C SER A 85 3.03 13.28 -8.68
#